data_AF-A0A1I3CE31-F1
#
_entry.id   AF-A0A1I3CE31-F1
#
_cell.length_a   1.000
_cell.length_b   1.000
_cell.length_c   1.000
_cell.angle_alpha   90.00
_cell.angle_beta   90.00
_cell.angle_gamma   90.00
#
_symmetry.space_group_name_H-M   'P 1'
#
loop_
_entity.id
_entity.type
_entity.pdbx_description
1 polymer ?
#
loop_
_entity_poly.entity_id
_entity_poly.type
_entity_poly.pdbx_seq_one_letter_code
_entity_poly.pdbx_strand_id
1 'polypeptide(L)'
;MTGLTSVGLSLALAAPASAEPSEGWPVSQPVDMLDAVLLLAGVPILLFVVIAAAVYLPALVRGERIAPGAPHVENQWLGGPRKSAGELAGPDAATSEAGGASGRW
;
A
#
# COMPACT_ATOMS: atom_id res chain seq x y z
N MET A 1 36.39 -5.55 19.25
CA MET A 1 36.89 -4.15 19.10
C MET A 1 36.17 -3.43 17.94
N THR A 2 34.83 -3.50 17.88
CA THR A 2 34.04 -2.90 16.78
C THR A 2 33.09 -1.79 17.25
N GLY A 3 32.85 -1.65 18.56
CA GLY A 3 31.96 -0.61 19.10
C GLY A 3 32.61 0.77 19.24
N LEU A 4 33.94 0.85 19.45
CA LEU A 4 34.64 2.12 19.62
C LEU A 4 34.71 2.94 18.32
N THR A 5 34.81 2.27 17.18
CA THR A 5 34.86 2.91 15.85
C THR A 5 33.49 3.47 15.45
N SER A 6 32.39 2.83 15.87
CA SER A 6 31.03 3.31 15.61
C SER A 6 30.72 4.61 16.35
N VAL A 7 31.07 4.69 17.64
CA VAL A 7 30.82 5.88 18.47
C VAL A 7 31.64 7.08 18.00
N GLY A 8 32.91 6.86 17.63
CA GLY A 8 33.78 7.92 17.12
C GLY A 8 33.29 8.54 15.80
N LEU A 9 32.72 7.72 14.91
CA LEU A 9 32.17 8.20 13.63
C LEU A 9 30.88 9.02 13.83
N SER A 10 30.01 8.62 14.76
CA SER A 10 28.79 9.37 15.09
C SER A 10 29.08 10.75 15.70
N LEU A 11 30.11 10.86 16.56
CA LEU A 11 30.55 12.14 17.13
C LEU A 11 31.17 13.07 16.08
N ALA A 12 31.92 12.52 15.12
CA ALA A 12 32.51 13.32 14.03
C ALA A 12 31.46 13.88 13.07
N LEU A 13 30.35 13.16 12.85
CA LEU A 13 29.22 13.64 12.03
C LEU A 13 28.33 14.66 12.75
N ALA A 14 28.39 14.76 14.08
CA ALA A 14 27.67 15.76 14.86
C ALA A 14 28.40 17.11 14.97
N ALA A 15 29.70 17.16 14.60
CA ALA A 15 30.51 18.38 14.61
C ALA A 15 29.90 19.63 13.91
N PRO A 16 29.23 19.53 12.74
CA PRO A 16 28.64 20.72 12.10
C PRO A 16 27.48 21.35 12.88
N ALA A 17 26.87 20.65 13.85
CA ALA A 17 25.82 21.20 14.70
C ALA A 17 26.34 22.19 15.76
N SER A 18 27.66 22.28 15.95
CA SER A 18 28.31 23.14 16.95
C SER A 18 29.11 24.30 16.34
N ALA A 19 28.92 24.60 15.05
CA ALA A 19 29.58 25.73 14.41
C ALA A 19 28.84 27.04 14.75
N GLU A 20 29.58 28.03 15.27
CA GLU A 20 29.03 29.36 15.51
C GLU A 20 28.64 30.05 14.18
N PRO A 21 27.52 30.80 14.14
CA PRO A 21 27.14 31.57 12.97
C PRO A 21 28.20 32.62 12.61
N SER A 22 28.45 32.87 11.32
CA SER A 22 29.35 33.96 10.90
C SER A 22 28.71 35.33 11.11
N GLU A 23 29.54 36.37 11.25
CA GLU A 23 29.07 37.76 11.33
C GLU A 23 28.15 38.09 10.15
N GLY A 24 26.94 38.60 10.45
CA GLY A 24 25.94 39.00 9.45
C GLY A 24 24.82 37.98 9.20
N TRP A 25 24.86 36.78 9.79
CA TRP A 25 23.72 35.86 9.72
C TRP A 25 22.58 36.32 10.64
N PRO A 26 21.32 36.31 10.18
CA PRO A 26 20.19 36.61 11.02
C PRO A 26 20.05 35.55 12.12
N VAL A 27 19.80 36.00 13.35
CA VAL A 27 19.53 35.10 14.47
C VAL A 27 18.20 34.39 14.20
N SER A 28 18.25 33.07 14.02
CA SER A 28 17.06 32.23 13.90
C SER A 28 16.38 32.07 15.24
N GLN A 29 15.05 32.05 15.23
CA GLN A 29 14.28 31.65 16.40
C GLN A 29 14.59 30.17 16.71
N PRO A 30 14.75 29.80 18.00
CA PRO A 30 14.98 28.41 18.37
C PRO A 30 13.80 27.56 17.91
N VAL A 31 14.10 26.44 17.27
CA VAL A 31 13.10 25.46 16.83
C VAL A 31 12.71 24.61 18.04
N ASP A 32 11.41 24.46 18.29
CA ASP A 32 10.95 23.49 19.28
C ASP A 32 11.26 22.06 18.80
N MET A 33 12.00 21.33 19.64
CA MET A 33 12.45 19.97 19.29
C MET A 33 11.28 18.99 19.25
N LEU A 34 10.23 19.22 20.04
CA LEU A 34 9.03 18.39 19.97
C LEU A 34 8.35 18.58 18.61
N ASP A 35 8.16 19.82 18.17
CA ASP A 35 7.60 20.14 16.85
C ASP A 35 8.44 19.52 15.72
N ALA A 36 9.77 19.62 15.79
CA ALA A 36 10.65 19.00 14.80
C ALA A 36 10.49 17.48 14.72
N VAL A 37 10.40 16.80 15.87
CA VAL A 37 10.19 15.34 15.93
C VAL A 37 8.81 14.94 15.44
N LEU A 38 7.77 15.69 15.82
CA LEU A 38 6.40 15.47 15.35
C LEU A 38 6.29 15.67 13.84
N LEU A 39 6.98 16.66 13.29
CA LEU A 39 6.96 16.90 11.85
C LEU A 39 7.74 15.82 11.10
N LEU A 40 8.92 15.43 11.60
CA LEU A 40 9.77 14.43 10.96
C LEU A 40 9.18 13.01 11.03
N ALA A 41 8.66 12.59 12.16
CA ALA A 41 8.14 11.24 12.37
C ALA A 41 6.61 11.17 12.24
N GLY A 42 5.90 12.17 12.76
CA GLY A 42 4.44 12.20 12.77
C GLY A 42 3.85 12.36 11.37
N VAL A 43 4.43 13.19 10.49
CA VAL A 43 3.90 13.34 9.11
C VAL A 43 3.99 12.03 8.31
N PRO A 44 5.12 11.31 8.26
CA PRO A 44 5.16 10.01 7.58
C PRO A 44 4.20 8.97 8.17
N ILE A 45 4.08 8.91 9.49
CA ILE A 45 3.16 7.98 10.18
C ILE A 45 1.71 8.34 9.85
N LEU A 46 1.36 9.62 9.91
CA LEU A 46 0.02 10.10 9.58
C LEU A 46 -0.32 9.77 8.12
N LEU A 47 0.62 10.02 7.20
CA LEU A 47 0.45 9.69 5.79
C LEU A 47 0.21 8.19 5.59
N PHE A 48 0.99 7.34 6.28
CA PHE A 48 0.79 5.90 6.25
C PHE A 48 -0.62 5.51 6.72
N VAL A 49 -1.09 6.08 7.82
CA VAL A 49 -2.44 5.83 8.35
C VAL A 49 -3.51 6.27 7.37
N VAL A 50 -3.37 7.44 6.76
CA VAL A 50 -4.32 7.95 5.75
C VAL A 50 -4.37 7.03 4.54
N ILE A 51 -3.22 6.59 4.04
CA ILE A 51 -3.15 5.65 2.91
C ILE A 51 -3.78 4.30 3.30
N ALA A 52 -3.44 3.76 4.47
CA ALA A 52 -4.00 2.50 4.97
C ALA A 52 -5.53 2.60 5.11
N ALA A 53 -6.05 3.71 5.63
CA ALA A 53 -7.48 3.95 5.69
C ALA A 53 -8.09 4.02 4.29
N ALA A 54 -7.51 4.80 3.36
CA ALA A 54 -8.02 4.90 1.99
C ALA A 54 -8.09 3.53 1.27
N VAL A 55 -7.16 2.63 1.57
CA VAL A 55 -7.08 1.29 0.96
C VAL A 55 -8.02 0.30 1.63
N TYR A 56 -7.99 0.18 2.96
CA TYR A 56 -8.69 -0.89 3.67
C TYR A 56 -10.10 -0.52 4.12
N LEU A 57 -10.38 0.77 4.33
CA LEU A 57 -11.69 1.21 4.83
C LEU A 57 -12.83 0.85 3.86
N PRO A 58 -12.71 0.96 2.52
CA PRO A 58 -13.78 0.53 1.61
C PRO A 58 -14.11 -0.95 1.72
N ALA A 59 -13.09 -1.81 1.83
CA ALA A 59 -13.26 -3.26 1.99
C ALA A 59 -13.92 -3.60 3.34
N LEU A 60 -13.52 -2.91 4.41
CA LEU A 60 -14.15 -3.00 5.73
C LEU A 60 -15.63 -2.59 5.71
N VAL A 61 -15.97 -1.49 5.03
CA VAL A 61 -17.37 -1.03 4.87
C VAL A 61 -18.22 -2.05 4.10
N ARG A 62 -17.62 -2.78 3.14
CA ARG A 62 -18.29 -3.85 2.39
C ARG A 62 -18.37 -5.19 3.14
N GLY A 63 -17.70 -5.32 4.30
CA GLY A 63 -17.63 -6.56 5.06
C GLY A 63 -16.72 -7.62 4.43
N GLU A 64 -15.78 -7.22 3.57
CA GLU A 64 -14.84 -8.13 2.92
C GLU A 64 -13.79 -8.64 3.93
N ARG A 65 -13.33 -9.88 3.76
CA ARG A 65 -12.34 -10.49 4.66
C ARG A 65 -10.92 -10.08 4.27
N ILE A 66 -10.30 -9.21 5.06
CA ILE A 66 -8.91 -8.72 4.87
C ILE A 66 -7.90 -9.64 5.60
N ALA A 67 -7.99 -10.96 5.36
CA ALA A 67 -7.05 -11.92 5.95
C ALA A 67 -5.93 -12.30 4.97
N PRO A 68 -4.66 -12.38 5.41
CA PRO A 68 -3.58 -12.94 4.59
C PRO A 68 -3.95 -14.37 4.17
N GLY A 69 -3.90 -14.67 2.87
CA GLY A 69 -4.31 -15.97 2.33
C GLY A 69 -5.82 -16.17 2.21
N ALA A 70 -6.63 -15.10 2.30
CA ALA A 70 -8.02 -15.17 1.87
C ALA A 70 -8.07 -15.69 0.42
N PRO A 71 -8.86 -16.75 0.15
CA PRO A 71 -8.95 -17.30 -1.19
C PRO A 71 -9.38 -16.18 -2.14
N HIS A 72 -8.69 -16.06 -3.28
CA HIS A 72 -9.11 -15.15 -4.34
C HIS A 72 -10.58 -15.44 -4.65
N VAL A 73 -11.39 -14.42 -4.91
CA VAL A 73 -12.76 -14.66 -5.40
C VAL A 73 -12.60 -15.39 -6.72
N GLU A 74 -12.71 -16.72 -6.69
CA GLU A 74 -12.58 -17.54 -7.87
C GLU A 74 -13.68 -17.12 -8.85
N ASN A 75 -13.35 -17.04 -10.13
CA ASN A 75 -14.34 -16.90 -11.19
C ASN A 75 -15.22 -18.15 -11.17
N GLN A 76 -16.26 -18.14 -10.34
CA GLN A 76 -17.23 -19.21 -10.30
C GLN A 76 -18.09 -19.10 -11.54
N TRP A 77 -18.06 -20.14 -12.35
CA TRP A 77 -19.03 -20.34 -13.40
C TRP A 77 -20.39 -20.63 -12.75
N LEU A 78 -21.18 -19.58 -12.51
CA LEU A 78 -22.54 -19.67 -11.97
C LEU A 78 -23.58 -20.13 -13.03
N GLY A 79 -23.14 -20.79 -14.09
CA GLY A 79 -24.01 -21.44 -15.06
C GLY A 79 -24.16 -22.92 -14.73
N GLY A 80 -25.35 -23.35 -14.34
CA GLY A 80 -25.65 -24.78 -14.24
C GLY A 80 -25.45 -25.50 -15.59
N PRO A 81 -25.36 -26.84 -15.61
CA PRO A 81 -25.34 -27.60 -16.85
C PRO A 81 -26.54 -27.17 -17.72
N ARG A 82 -26.30 -26.74 -18.96
CA ARG A 82 -27.38 -26.36 -19.89
C ARG A 82 -28.24 -27.54 -20.37
N LYS A 83 -28.10 -28.72 -19.76
CA LYS A 83 -28.76 -29.96 -20.16
C LYS A 83 -29.32 -30.65 -18.93
N SER A 84 -30.59 -31.04 -18.99
CA SER A 84 -31.19 -31.94 -18.01
C SER A 84 -30.45 -33.29 -18.03
N ALA A 85 -30.36 -33.97 -16.89
CA ALA A 85 -29.73 -35.28 -16.78
C ALA A 85 -30.26 -36.23 -17.87
N GLY A 86 -29.41 -36.60 -18.83
CA GLY A 86 -29.72 -37.53 -19.92
C GLY A 86 -29.79 -36.94 -21.33
N GLU A 87 -29.61 -35.64 -21.51
CA GLU A 87 -29.64 -35.04 -22.85
C GLU A 87 -28.28 -35.22 -23.56
N LEU A 88 -28.26 -35.98 -24.66
CA LEU A 88 -27.06 -36.17 -25.49
C LEU A 88 -26.72 -34.86 -26.23
N ALA A 89 -25.43 -34.60 -26.44
CA ALA A 89 -25.00 -33.49 -27.30
C ALA A 89 -25.32 -33.85 -28.76
N GLY A 90 -26.22 -33.09 -29.38
CA GLY A 90 -26.36 -33.10 -30.83
C GLY A 90 -25.15 -32.45 -31.48
N PRO A 91 -24.71 -32.89 -32.67
CA PRO A 91 -23.63 -32.24 -33.39
C PRO A 91 -24.10 -30.87 -33.92
N ASP A 92 -23.63 -29.78 -33.33
CA ASP A 92 -24.05 -28.40 -33.68
C ASP A 92 -23.39 -27.84 -34.97
N ALA A 93 -22.99 -28.73 -35.90
CA ALA A 93 -22.31 -28.46 -37.18
C ALA A 93 -20.82 -28.09 -37.12
N ALA A 94 -20.11 -28.32 -38.24
CA ALA A 94 -18.66 -28.12 -38.41
C ALA A 94 -18.20 -26.64 -38.44
N THR A 95 -19.13 -25.71 -38.32
CA THR A 95 -18.94 -24.24 -38.41
C THR A 95 -19.65 -23.53 -37.26
N SER A 96 -19.57 -24.07 -36.03
CA SER A 96 -20.27 -23.51 -34.87
C SER A 96 -19.67 -22.15 -34.47
N GLU A 97 -20.40 -21.07 -34.74
CA GLU A 97 -20.09 -19.69 -34.33
C GLU A 97 -20.74 -19.41 -32.97
N ALA A 98 -20.13 -19.92 -31.89
CA ALA A 98 -20.53 -19.52 -30.55
C ALA A 98 -20.23 -18.02 -30.35
N GLY A 99 -21.26 -17.18 -30.46
CA GLY A 99 -21.17 -15.73 -30.39
C GLY A 99 -20.82 -15.18 -29.00
N GLY A 100 -20.06 -14.08 -28.97
CA GLY A 100 -19.70 -13.34 -27.76
C GLY A 100 -20.39 -11.97 -27.71
N ALA A 101 -20.90 -11.59 -26.54
CA ALA A 101 -21.41 -10.25 -26.28
C ALA A 101 -20.41 -9.49 -25.38
N SER A 102 -20.01 -8.29 -25.81
CA SER A 102 -19.21 -7.38 -25.00
C SER A 102 -19.98 -6.07 -24.78
N GLY A 103 -19.80 -5.47 -23.62
CA GLY A 103 -20.33 -4.15 -23.28
C GLY A 103 -19.27 -3.37 -22.52
N ARG A 104 -19.19 -2.07 -22.79
CA ARG A 104 -18.35 -1.13 -22.04
C ARG A 104 -19.26 -0.08 -21.43
N TRP A 105 -19.12 0.09 -20.11
CA TRP A 105 -19.78 1.13 -19.34
C TRP A 105 -18.88 2.37 -19.33
#